data_AF-A0A6B3DQ79-F1
#
_entry.id   AF-A0A6B3DQ79-F1
#
_cell.length_a   1.000
_cell.length_b   1.000
_cell.length_c   1.000
_cell.angle_alpha   90.00
_cell.angle_beta   90.00
_cell.angle_gamma   90.00
#
_symmetry.space_group_name_H-M   'P 1'
#
loop_
_entity.id
_entity.type
_entity.pdbx_description
1 polymer ?
#
loop_
_entity_poly.entity_id
_entity_poly.type
_entity_poly.pdbx_seq_one_letter_code
_entity_poly.pdbx_strand_id
1 'polypeptide(L)'
;MGVYSLQLEDGELEFKNSGTWVASDLPQPDPRWRVTDSNGHEHYSSDGPDRYPTLKSVAAEPYWCADCQDEHVDTWYECRICGEKIEPGTRIDSTPKWVSTGSRYYWNGEPISTERANEILAAVRQAQDKAARVTERPTIGSRVQLGGSAVTVMPTAENVPDHQVTVMHDGTGSMETVSLEQIRKIR
;
A
#
# COMPACT_ATOMS: atom_id res chain seq x y z
N MET A 1 -6.92 -17.77 -12.06
CA MET A 1 -6.91 -16.54 -12.86
C MET A 1 -8.04 -15.68 -12.35
N GLY A 2 -7.73 -14.51 -11.79
CA GLY A 2 -8.76 -13.57 -11.34
C GLY A 2 -9.08 -12.61 -12.47
N VAL A 3 -10.33 -12.58 -12.91
CA VAL A 3 -10.85 -11.57 -13.85
C VAL A 3 -11.76 -10.65 -13.06
N TYR A 4 -11.46 -9.35 -13.13
CA TYR A 4 -12.27 -8.30 -12.52
C TYR A 4 -12.66 -7.33 -13.62
N SER A 5 -13.89 -6.84 -13.62
CA SER A 5 -14.29 -5.81 -14.56
C SER A 5 -15.04 -4.67 -13.89
N LEU A 6 -14.84 -3.48 -14.45
CA LEU A 6 -15.48 -2.24 -14.04
C LEU A 6 -16.27 -1.71 -15.24
N GLN A 7 -17.59 -1.65 -15.07
CA GLN A 7 -18.50 -1.08 -16.06
C GLN A 7 -18.53 0.43 -15.91
N LEU A 8 -18.22 1.15 -16.98
CA LEU A 8 -18.23 2.61 -17.09
C LEU A 8 -19.20 3.04 -18.20
N GLU A 9 -19.58 4.32 -18.22
CA GLU A 9 -20.53 4.84 -19.21
C GLU A 9 -20.04 4.70 -20.66
N ASP A 10 -18.72 4.75 -20.86
CA ASP A 10 -18.05 4.72 -22.17
C ASP A 10 -17.36 3.37 -22.48
N GLY A 11 -17.47 2.38 -21.59
CA GLY A 11 -16.91 1.06 -21.82
C GLY A 11 -16.68 0.21 -20.58
N GLU A 12 -16.11 -0.97 -20.79
CA GLU A 12 -15.71 -1.89 -19.74
C GLU A 12 -14.19 -1.93 -19.64
N LEU A 13 -13.67 -1.63 -18.44
CA LEU A 13 -12.28 -1.89 -18.08
C LEU A 13 -12.19 -3.28 -17.45
N GLU A 14 -11.50 -4.20 -18.11
CA GLU A 14 -11.22 -5.55 -17.60
C GLU A 14 -9.77 -5.65 -17.12
N PHE A 15 -9.61 -6.25 -15.95
CA PHE A 15 -8.34 -6.53 -15.30
C PHE A 15 -8.16 -8.04 -15.14
N LYS A 16 -7.13 -8.59 -15.79
CA LYS A 16 -6.75 -10.00 -15.67
C LYS A 16 -5.46 -10.10 -14.88
N ASN A 17 -5.56 -10.61 -13.64
CA ASN A 17 -4.40 -10.97 -12.85
C ASN A 17 -4.10 -12.46 -13.06
N SER A 18 -2.97 -12.73 -13.72
CA SER A 18 -2.42 -14.06 -13.87
C SER A 18 -1.34 -14.29 -12.83
N GLY A 19 -1.31 -15.51 -12.31
CA GLY A 19 -0.32 -15.93 -11.34
C GLY A 19 -0.44 -17.41 -11.10
N THR A 20 0.48 -17.93 -10.31
CA THR A 20 0.51 -19.32 -9.92
C THR A 20 0.85 -19.44 -8.45
N TRP A 21 0.33 -20.48 -7.81
CA TRP A 21 0.72 -20.84 -6.46
C TRP A 21 2.03 -21.62 -6.55
N VAL A 22 3.09 -21.06 -5.97
CA VAL A 22 4.41 -21.70 -5.89
C VAL A 22 4.65 -22.10 -4.45
N ALA A 23 4.85 -23.38 -4.20
CA ALA A 23 5.45 -23.85 -2.96
C ALA A 23 6.97 -23.89 -3.15
N SER A 24 7.72 -23.52 -2.10
CA SER A 24 9.17 -23.59 -2.11
C SER A 24 9.63 -24.34 -0.86
N ASP A 25 10.43 -25.37 -1.07
CA ASP A 25 11.11 -26.08 0.02
C ASP A 25 12.48 -25.46 0.34
N LEU A 26 12.80 -24.31 -0.25
CA LEU A 26 14.04 -23.60 0.02
C LEU A 26 14.02 -23.02 1.44
N PRO A 27 15.11 -23.15 2.21
CA PRO A 27 15.24 -22.52 3.52
C PRO A 27 14.96 -21.02 3.44
N GLN A 28 14.07 -20.54 4.29
CA GLN A 28 13.74 -19.13 4.45
C GLN A 28 14.26 -18.65 5.81
N PRO A 29 14.62 -17.37 5.98
CA PRO A 29 14.93 -16.84 7.30
C PRO A 29 13.81 -17.10 8.29
N ASP A 30 14.15 -17.63 9.48
CA ASP A 30 13.16 -17.85 10.52
C ASP A 30 12.87 -16.53 11.26
N PRO A 31 11.64 -15.96 11.19
CA PRO A 31 11.30 -14.72 11.89
C PRO A 31 11.24 -14.88 13.42
N ARG A 32 11.34 -16.10 13.94
CA ARG A 32 11.43 -16.39 15.37
C ARG A 32 12.84 -16.76 15.81
N TRP A 33 13.82 -16.67 14.92
CA TRP A 33 15.19 -17.05 15.23
C TRP A 33 15.74 -16.20 16.37
N ARG A 34 16.34 -16.88 17.34
CA ARG A 34 17.06 -16.30 18.47
C ARG A 34 18.23 -17.20 18.83
N VAL A 35 19.37 -16.60 19.15
CA VAL A 35 20.54 -17.33 19.68
C VAL A 35 21.34 -16.39 20.59
N THR A 36 22.14 -16.97 21.48
CA THR A 36 23.14 -16.26 22.28
C THR A 36 24.52 -16.73 21.84
N ASP A 37 25.42 -15.79 21.55
CA ASP A 37 26.81 -16.10 21.15
C ASP A 37 27.65 -16.60 22.34
N SER A 38 28.88 -17.06 22.08
CA SER A 38 29.77 -17.56 23.13
C SER A 38 30.20 -16.50 24.16
N ASN A 39 30.03 -15.23 23.82
CA ASN A 39 30.32 -14.06 24.66
C ASN A 39 29.10 -13.56 25.44
N GLY A 40 27.93 -14.20 25.28
CA GLY A 40 26.70 -13.85 25.98
C GLY A 40 25.86 -12.75 25.31
N HIS A 41 26.16 -12.34 24.08
CA HIS A 41 25.31 -11.40 23.34
C HIS A 41 24.13 -12.11 22.69
N GLU A 42 22.94 -11.54 22.83
CA GLU A 42 21.74 -12.05 22.19
C GLU A 42 21.62 -11.58 20.74
N HIS A 43 21.12 -12.46 19.89
CA HIS A 43 20.84 -12.21 18.49
C HIS A 43 19.43 -12.69 18.14
N TYR A 44 18.78 -11.96 17.25
CA TYR A 44 17.42 -12.25 16.85
C TYR A 44 17.10 -11.71 15.46
N SER A 45 16.07 -12.27 14.85
CA SER A 45 15.45 -11.72 13.63
C SER A 45 14.44 -10.61 13.97
N SER A 46 14.36 -9.60 13.11
CA SER A 46 13.40 -8.49 13.20
C SER A 46 12.66 -8.29 11.87
N ASP A 47 11.42 -7.78 11.95
CA ASP A 47 10.62 -7.37 10.78
C ASP A 47 11.01 -5.96 10.28
N GLY A 48 12.00 -5.33 10.89
CA GLY A 48 12.53 -4.04 10.49
C GLY A 48 13.36 -4.06 9.19
N PRO A 49 13.83 -2.89 8.72
CA PRO A 49 14.66 -2.79 7.51
C PRO A 49 15.99 -3.55 7.65
N ASP A 50 16.50 -3.68 8.87
CA ASP A 50 17.63 -4.54 9.21
C ASP A 50 17.12 -5.82 9.87
N ARG A 51 17.12 -6.91 9.10
CA ARG A 51 16.58 -8.21 9.54
C ARG A 51 17.35 -8.79 10.72
N TYR A 52 18.64 -8.50 10.84
CA TYR A 52 19.52 -9.01 11.91
C TYR A 52 20.22 -7.83 12.60
N PRO A 53 19.51 -7.06 13.44
CA PRO A 53 19.98 -5.77 13.95
C PRO A 53 21.25 -5.87 14.80
N THR A 54 21.52 -7.04 15.37
CA THR A 54 22.70 -7.31 16.21
C THR A 54 23.90 -7.83 15.42
N LEU A 55 23.73 -8.11 14.12
CA LEU A 55 24.75 -8.69 13.25
C LEU A 55 25.16 -7.71 12.15
N LYS A 56 26.41 -7.79 11.69
CA LYS A 56 26.90 -7.14 10.48
C LYS A 56 27.15 -8.22 9.42
N SER A 57 26.82 -7.92 8.17
CA SER A 57 27.22 -8.76 7.04
C SER A 57 28.68 -8.46 6.70
N VAL A 58 29.48 -9.50 6.57
CA VAL A 58 30.88 -9.43 6.15
C VAL A 58 31.03 -10.22 4.85
N ALA A 59 31.83 -9.68 3.94
CA ALA A 59 32.15 -10.28 2.67
C ALA A 59 33.63 -10.68 2.65
N ALA A 60 33.94 -11.86 2.11
CA ALA A 60 35.30 -12.24 1.79
C ALA A 60 35.85 -11.41 0.62
N GLU A 61 37.13 -11.58 0.34
CA GLU A 61 37.70 -11.13 -0.92
C GLU A 61 37.03 -11.88 -2.09
N PRO A 62 36.71 -11.18 -3.20
CA PRO A 62 36.19 -11.83 -4.39
C PRO A 62 37.14 -12.90 -4.93
N TYR A 63 36.60 -14.00 -5.44
CA TYR A 63 37.37 -15.07 -6.08
C TYR A 63 36.74 -15.52 -7.39
N TRP A 64 37.58 -15.93 -8.34
CA TRP A 64 37.14 -16.49 -9.61
C TRP A 64 36.77 -17.97 -9.45
N CYS A 65 35.57 -18.35 -9.85
CA CYS A 65 35.14 -19.75 -9.87
C CYS A 65 35.24 -20.33 -11.29
N ALA A 66 36.07 -21.36 -11.45
CA ALA A 66 36.30 -21.99 -12.74
C ALA A 66 35.09 -22.76 -13.29
N ASP A 67 34.18 -23.22 -12.41
CA ASP A 67 33.04 -24.05 -12.78
C ASP A 67 31.91 -23.24 -13.45
N CYS A 68 31.61 -22.07 -12.91
CA CYS A 68 30.60 -21.16 -13.48
C CYS A 68 31.21 -20.10 -14.39
N GLN A 69 32.55 -19.96 -14.40
CA GLN A 69 33.28 -18.91 -15.12
C GLN A 69 32.83 -17.50 -14.71
N ASP A 70 32.69 -17.28 -13.40
CA ASP A 70 32.24 -16.00 -12.84
C ASP A 70 32.97 -15.67 -11.52
N GLU A 71 32.93 -14.40 -11.13
CA GLU A 71 33.48 -13.91 -9.86
C GLU A 71 32.44 -14.05 -8.73
N HIS A 72 32.87 -14.64 -7.62
CA HIS A 72 32.04 -14.88 -6.44
C HIS A 72 32.57 -14.15 -5.22
N VAL A 73 31.65 -13.84 -4.30
CA VAL A 73 31.97 -13.27 -2.99
C VAL A 73 31.21 -14.08 -1.95
N ASP A 74 31.93 -14.75 -1.06
CA ASP A 74 31.32 -15.41 0.09
C ASP A 74 30.90 -14.37 1.12
N THR A 75 29.73 -14.56 1.72
CA THR A 75 29.22 -13.65 2.77
C THR A 75 28.84 -14.43 4.02
N TRP A 76 29.04 -13.81 5.18
CA TRP A 76 28.60 -14.34 6.47
C TRP A 76 28.18 -13.22 7.41
N TYR A 77 27.61 -13.60 8.56
CA TYR A 77 27.25 -12.65 9.61
C TYR A 77 28.19 -12.75 10.79
N GLU A 78 28.49 -11.59 11.38
CA GLU A 78 29.26 -11.47 12.61
C GLU A 78 28.50 -10.63 13.63
N CYS A 79 28.66 -10.95 14.91
CA CYS A 79 28.23 -10.10 16.02
C CYS A 79 28.86 -8.71 15.88
N ARG A 80 28.05 -7.66 15.98
CA ARG A 80 28.53 -6.27 15.90
C ARG A 80 29.45 -5.87 17.05
N ILE A 81 29.38 -6.58 18.18
CA ILE A 81 30.09 -6.23 19.41
C ILE A 81 31.43 -6.95 19.49
N CYS A 82 31.43 -8.29 19.41
CA CYS A 82 32.65 -9.10 19.58
C CYS A 82 33.23 -9.65 18.27
N GLY A 83 32.51 -9.56 17.14
CA GLY A 83 32.95 -10.10 15.85
C GLY A 83 32.80 -11.61 15.70
N GLU A 84 32.17 -12.30 16.65
CA GLU A 84 31.92 -13.74 16.55
C GLU A 84 31.04 -14.05 15.32
N LYS A 85 31.42 -15.06 14.54
CA LYS A 85 30.65 -15.49 13.37
C LYS A 85 29.37 -16.20 13.81
N ILE A 86 28.23 -15.73 13.32
CA ILE A 86 26.90 -16.24 13.67
C ILE A 86 26.17 -16.67 12.40
N GLU A 87 25.54 -17.84 12.44
CA GLU A 87 24.70 -18.33 11.36
C GLU A 87 23.22 -18.14 11.72
N PRO A 88 22.49 -17.26 11.02
CA PRO A 88 21.07 -17.10 11.25
C PRO A 88 20.29 -18.38 10.94
N GLY A 89 19.33 -18.69 11.80
CA GLY A 89 18.47 -19.84 11.62
C GLY A 89 17.53 -19.67 10.44
N THR A 90 17.29 -20.78 9.76
CA THR A 90 16.32 -20.87 8.67
C THR A 90 15.23 -21.86 9.01
N ARG A 91 14.08 -21.72 8.35
CA ARG A 91 12.96 -22.66 8.41
C ARG A 91 12.45 -22.94 7.00
N ILE A 92 11.88 -24.12 6.81
CA ILE A 92 11.15 -24.45 5.59
C ILE A 92 9.70 -23.97 5.76
N ASP A 93 9.24 -23.14 4.84
CA ASP A 93 7.85 -22.68 4.76
C ASP A 93 7.25 -23.18 3.44
N SER A 94 6.69 -24.39 3.48
CA SER A 94 6.08 -25.06 2.34
C SER A 94 4.68 -24.51 1.99
N THR A 95 4.25 -23.44 2.67
CA THR A 95 2.97 -22.80 2.38
C THR A 95 3.02 -22.21 0.97
N PRO A 96 2.12 -22.61 0.05
CA PRO A 96 2.11 -22.05 -1.30
C PRO A 96 1.91 -20.54 -1.25
N LYS A 97 2.74 -19.79 -1.98
CA LYS A 97 2.63 -18.34 -2.13
C LYS A 97 2.18 -18.01 -3.54
N TRP A 98 1.22 -17.09 -3.66
CA TRP A 98 0.76 -16.61 -4.96
C TRP A 98 1.84 -15.69 -5.55
N VAL A 99 2.37 -16.09 -6.71
CA VAL A 99 3.30 -15.28 -7.49
C VAL A 99 2.54 -14.76 -8.70
N SER A 100 2.34 -13.43 -8.78
CA SER A 100 1.75 -12.81 -9.96
C SER A 100 2.76 -12.82 -11.10
N THR A 101 2.31 -13.26 -12.29
CA THR A 101 3.11 -13.28 -13.51
C THR A 101 2.83 -12.07 -14.39
N GLY A 102 2.21 -11.03 -13.82
CA GLY A 102 1.84 -9.80 -14.51
C GLY A 102 0.33 -9.62 -14.67
N SER A 103 -0.07 -8.36 -14.62
CA SER A 103 -1.43 -7.92 -14.89
C SER A 103 -1.59 -7.53 -16.35
N ARG A 104 -2.75 -7.85 -16.95
CA ARG A 104 -3.15 -7.36 -18.26
C ARG A 104 -4.45 -6.58 -18.14
N TYR A 105 -4.52 -5.46 -18.84
CA TYR A 105 -5.68 -4.59 -18.86
C TYR A 105 -6.29 -4.61 -20.26
N TYR A 106 -7.62 -4.58 -20.30
CA TYR A 106 -8.37 -4.51 -21.55
C TYR A 106 -9.45 -3.43 -21.44
N TRP A 107 -9.65 -2.70 -22.53
CA TRP A 107 -10.74 -1.73 -22.68
C TRP A 107 -11.65 -2.21 -23.80
N ASN A 108 -12.92 -2.51 -23.48
CA ASN A 108 -13.88 -3.05 -24.44
C ASN A 108 -13.34 -4.30 -25.18
N GLY A 109 -12.58 -5.14 -24.48
CA GLY A 109 -11.98 -6.36 -25.01
C GLY A 109 -10.62 -6.18 -25.70
N GLU A 110 -10.19 -4.94 -25.97
CA GLU A 110 -8.89 -4.64 -26.59
C GLU A 110 -7.80 -4.41 -25.54
N PRO A 111 -6.59 -4.99 -25.70
CA PRO A 111 -5.51 -4.82 -24.72
C PRO A 111 -5.05 -3.37 -24.67
N ILE A 112 -4.87 -2.84 -23.45
CA ILE A 112 -4.35 -1.49 -23.20
C ILE A 112 -3.13 -1.54 -22.28
N SER A 113 -2.34 -0.47 -22.28
CA SER A 113 -1.20 -0.34 -21.35
C SER A 113 -1.66 -0.06 -19.91
N THR A 114 -0.77 -0.31 -18.95
CA THR A 114 -1.01 -0.02 -17.53
C THR A 114 -1.24 1.48 -17.31
N GLU A 115 -0.50 2.33 -18.02
CA GLU A 115 -0.65 3.79 -17.96
C GLU A 115 -2.04 4.20 -18.40
N ARG A 116 -2.52 3.65 -19.53
CA ARG A 116 -3.86 3.94 -20.03
C ARG A 116 -4.96 3.46 -19.07
N ALA A 117 -4.78 2.29 -18.46
CA ALA A 117 -5.72 1.80 -17.45
C ALA A 117 -5.77 2.71 -16.22
N ASN A 118 -4.61 3.22 -15.77
CA ASN A 118 -4.52 4.15 -14.66
C ASN A 118 -5.18 5.50 -14.98
N GLU A 119 -5.05 6.00 -16.22
CA GLU A 119 -5.75 7.21 -16.67
C GLU A 119 -7.27 7.06 -16.58
N ILE A 120 -7.81 5.93 -17.04
CA ILE A 120 -9.24 5.63 -16.98
C ILE A 120 -9.71 5.59 -15.52
N LEU A 121 -9.02 4.84 -14.66
CA LEU A 121 -9.35 4.76 -13.23
C LEU A 121 -9.29 6.13 -12.54
N ALA A 122 -8.30 6.96 -12.88
CA ALA A 122 -8.17 8.32 -12.35
C ALA A 122 -9.33 9.21 -12.81
N ALA A 123 -9.72 9.14 -14.09
CA ALA A 123 -10.85 9.88 -14.64
C ALA A 123 -12.17 9.49 -13.95
N VAL A 124 -12.40 8.19 -13.72
CA VAL A 124 -13.58 7.69 -13.00
C VAL A 124 -13.61 8.23 -11.57
N ARG A 125 -12.48 8.16 -10.87
CA ARG A 125 -12.38 8.70 -9.51
C ARG A 125 -12.67 10.20 -9.48
N GLN A 126 -12.14 10.96 -10.42
CA GLN A 126 -12.40 12.40 -10.53
C GLN A 126 -13.87 12.70 -10.85
N ALA A 127 -14.48 11.94 -11.77
CA ALA A 127 -15.89 12.09 -12.12
C ALA A 127 -16.80 11.79 -10.93
N GLN A 128 -16.53 10.72 -10.19
CA GLN A 128 -17.25 10.38 -8.96
C GLN A 128 -17.08 11.45 -7.88
N ASP A 129 -15.86 11.95 -7.67
CA ASP A 129 -15.59 13.02 -6.73
C ASP A 129 -16.32 14.31 -7.12
N LYS A 130 -16.34 14.67 -8.42
CA LYS A 130 -17.09 15.82 -8.93
C LYS A 130 -18.60 15.64 -8.75
N ALA A 131 -19.14 14.47 -9.07
CA ALA A 131 -20.57 14.16 -8.91
C ALA A 131 -21.01 14.17 -7.44
N ALA A 132 -20.11 13.82 -6.53
CA ALA A 132 -20.35 13.86 -5.09
C ALA A 132 -20.29 15.29 -4.51
N ARG A 133 -19.73 16.28 -5.21
CA ARG A 133 -19.69 17.67 -4.73
C ARG A 133 -21.10 18.25 -4.64
N VAL A 134 -21.30 19.06 -3.63
CA VAL A 134 -22.49 19.89 -3.50
C VAL A 134 -22.33 21.10 -4.42
N THR A 135 -23.20 21.22 -5.42
CA THR A 135 -23.19 22.33 -6.38
C THR A 135 -24.23 23.41 -6.05
N GLU A 136 -25.25 23.04 -5.28
CA GLU A 136 -26.33 23.92 -4.84
C GLU A 136 -26.30 24.02 -3.32
N ARG A 137 -26.70 25.18 -2.79
CA ARG A 137 -26.71 25.42 -1.35
C ARG A 137 -27.61 24.38 -0.65
N PRO A 138 -27.07 23.51 0.23
CA PRO A 138 -27.87 22.55 0.97
C PRO A 138 -28.92 23.24 1.83
N THR A 139 -30.04 22.55 2.05
CA THR A 139 -31.05 23.03 3.00
C THR A 139 -30.52 22.95 4.42
N ILE A 140 -30.93 23.91 5.25
CA ILE A 140 -30.63 23.92 6.68
C ILE A 140 -31.12 22.60 7.31
N GLY A 141 -30.28 22.01 8.17
CA GLY A 141 -30.51 20.71 8.80
C GLY A 141 -30.05 19.50 7.97
N SER A 142 -29.66 19.69 6.71
CA SER A 142 -29.07 18.61 5.91
C SER A 142 -27.72 18.18 6.45
N ARG A 143 -27.41 16.88 6.34
CA ARG A 143 -26.07 16.36 6.63
C ARG A 143 -25.25 16.27 5.35
N VAL A 144 -24.03 16.80 5.40
CA VAL A 144 -23.04 16.78 4.32
C VAL A 144 -21.71 16.25 4.86
N GLN A 145 -20.79 15.89 3.99
CA GLN A 145 -19.47 15.40 4.37
C GLN A 145 -18.40 16.47 4.13
N LEU A 146 -17.58 16.75 5.14
CA LEU A 146 -16.46 17.69 5.12
C LEU A 146 -15.20 17.00 5.63
N GLY A 147 -14.15 16.91 4.81
CA GLY A 147 -12.88 16.31 5.23
C GLY A 147 -12.97 14.84 5.70
N GLY A 148 -14.03 14.12 5.29
CA GLY A 148 -14.31 12.74 5.73
C GLY A 148 -15.31 12.62 6.89
N SER A 149 -15.60 13.71 7.61
CA SER A 149 -16.56 13.75 8.71
C SER A 149 -17.95 14.19 8.25
N ALA A 150 -18.99 13.65 8.88
CA ALA A 150 -20.34 14.18 8.72
C ALA A 150 -20.49 15.49 9.49
N VAL A 151 -21.12 16.48 8.86
CA VAL A 151 -21.43 17.79 9.43
C VAL A 151 -22.87 18.18 9.09
N THR A 152 -23.49 18.97 9.94
CA THR A 152 -24.87 19.44 9.78
C THR A 152 -24.90 20.89 9.29
N VAL A 153 -25.69 21.18 8.26
CA VAL A 153 -25.83 22.52 7.68
C VAL A 153 -26.66 23.40 8.62
N MET A 154 -26.13 24.55 9.01
CA MET A 154 -26.76 25.47 9.94
C MET A 154 -27.29 26.73 9.25
N PRO A 155 -28.21 27.48 9.90
CA PRO A 155 -28.56 28.82 9.47
C PRO A 155 -27.28 29.64 9.28
N THR A 156 -27.11 30.15 8.06
CA THR A 156 -25.95 30.93 7.67
C THR A 156 -26.34 32.40 7.68
N ALA A 157 -25.47 33.29 8.16
CA ALA A 157 -25.73 34.73 8.19
C ALA A 157 -25.90 35.32 6.78
N GLU A 158 -26.69 36.39 6.66
CA GLU A 158 -27.04 37.02 5.37
C GLU A 158 -25.82 37.57 4.60
N ASN A 159 -24.73 37.87 5.30
CA ASN A 159 -23.49 38.36 4.70
C ASN A 159 -22.57 37.26 4.17
N VAL A 160 -22.92 35.99 4.33
CA VAL A 160 -22.13 34.87 3.81
C VAL A 160 -22.48 34.64 2.34
N PRO A 161 -21.49 34.57 1.44
CA PRO A 161 -21.73 34.34 0.03
C PRO A 161 -22.49 33.04 -0.26
N ASP A 162 -23.27 32.99 -1.34
CA ASP A 162 -24.07 31.81 -1.70
C ASP A 162 -23.26 30.54 -1.98
N HIS A 163 -21.98 30.69 -2.32
CA HIS A 163 -21.04 29.58 -2.50
C HIS A 163 -20.41 29.08 -1.18
N GLN A 164 -20.90 29.56 -0.04
CA GLN A 164 -20.46 29.16 1.30
C GLN A 164 -21.65 28.84 2.20
N VAL A 165 -21.42 27.94 3.15
CA VAL A 165 -22.41 27.55 4.16
C VAL A 165 -21.76 27.40 5.52
N THR A 166 -22.51 27.74 6.55
CA THR A 166 -22.12 27.41 7.93
C THR A 166 -22.51 25.97 8.22
N VAL A 167 -21.55 25.18 8.70
CA VAL A 167 -21.74 23.80 9.10
C VAL A 167 -21.36 23.63 10.56
N MET A 168 -21.94 22.63 11.21
CA MET A 168 -21.63 22.22 12.56
C MET A 168 -21.05 20.80 12.54
N HIS A 169 -19.92 20.59 13.20
CA HIS A 169 -19.27 19.29 13.32
C HIS A 169 -20.04 18.38 14.27
N ASP A 170 -20.42 17.20 13.77
CA ASP A 170 -21.16 16.22 14.56
C ASP A 170 -20.23 15.67 15.67
N GLY A 171 -20.57 15.94 16.93
CA GLY A 171 -19.85 15.46 18.11
C GLY A 171 -19.07 16.53 18.88
N THR A 172 -18.58 17.58 18.22
CA THR A 172 -17.93 18.72 18.90
C THR A 172 -18.85 19.92 19.03
N GLY A 173 -19.85 20.05 18.15
CA GLY A 173 -20.71 21.23 18.09
C GLY A 173 -20.00 22.49 17.58
N SER A 174 -18.74 22.38 17.15
CA SER A 174 -18.01 23.50 16.57
C SER A 174 -18.59 23.88 15.22
N MET A 175 -18.74 25.19 14.99
CA MET A 175 -19.26 25.71 13.72
C MET A 175 -18.15 26.36 12.91
N GLU A 176 -18.20 26.19 11.59
CA GLU A 176 -17.34 26.90 10.66
C GLU A 176 -18.09 27.21 9.36
N THR A 177 -17.63 28.23 8.63
CA THR A 177 -18.14 28.56 7.29
C THR A 177 -17.19 28.00 6.26
N VAL A 178 -17.72 27.17 5.36
CA VAL A 178 -16.93 26.44 4.35
C VAL A 178 -17.49 26.67 2.96
N SER A 179 -16.63 26.54 1.95
CA SER A 179 -17.05 26.57 0.55
C SER A 179 -17.86 25.33 0.19
N LEU A 180 -18.87 25.49 -0.68
CA LEU A 180 -19.63 24.38 -1.25
C LEU A 180 -18.71 23.35 -1.94
N GLU A 181 -17.56 23.79 -2.47
CA GLU A 181 -16.59 22.90 -3.11
C GLU A 181 -15.88 21.95 -2.14
N GLN A 182 -15.85 22.30 -0.85
CA GLN A 182 -15.20 21.50 0.19
C GLN A 182 -16.14 20.43 0.77
N ILE A 183 -17.44 20.56 0.53
CA ILE A 183 -18.45 19.64 1.04
C ILE A 183 -18.94 18.67 -0.04
N ARG A 184 -19.22 17.44 0.39
CA ARG A 184 -19.74 16.36 -0.45
C ARG A 184 -21.11 15.91 0.05
N LYS A 185 -21.94 15.40 -0.86
CA LYS A 185 -23.20 14.73 -0.50
C LYS A 185 -22.86 13.45 0.28
N ILE A 186 -23.57 13.20 1.38
CA ILE A 186 -23.50 11.91 2.07
C ILE A 186 -24.24 10.90 1.18
N ARG A 187 -23.60 9.77 0.89
CA ARG A 187 -24.20 8.65 0.15
C ARG A 187 -25.13 7.84 1.06
#